data_AF-A0A2V8SG55-F1
#
_entry.id   AF-A0A2V8SG55-F1
#
_cell.length_a   1.000
_cell.length_b   1.000
_cell.length_c   1.000
_cell.angle_alpha   90.00
_cell.angle_beta   90.00
_cell.angle_gamma   90.00
#
_symmetry.space_group_name_H-M   'P 1'
#
loop_
_entity.id
_entity.type
_entity.pdbx_description
1 polymer ?
#
loop_
_entity_poly.entity_id
_entity_poly.type
_entity_poly.pdbx_seq_one_letter_code
_entity_poly.pdbx_strand_id
1 'polypeptide(L)'
;EIVNELAGRGVRVIVAGLDQDYTGRPFEPMPQLLAVAEYITKTHAICVRCGQPANYSQRIVEVEGQVVVGAGDAYEARCRRCFVPHADAPTRHED
;
A
#
# COMPACT_ATOMS: atom_id res chain seq x y z
N GLU A 1 15.07 0.83 -13.82
CA GLU A 1 16.32 1.22 -14.52
C GLU A 1 17.21 2.08 -13.62
N ILE A 2 16.81 3.32 -13.27
CA ILE A 2 17.62 4.25 -12.45
C ILE A 2 18.17 3.64 -11.16
N VAL A 3 17.37 2.88 -10.39
CA VAL A 3 17.83 2.29 -9.13
C VAL A 3 19.00 1.31 -9.32
N ASN A 4 18.97 0.54 -10.41
CA ASN A 4 20.01 -0.44 -10.73
C ASN A 4 21.28 0.25 -11.26
N GLU A 5 21.11 1.34 -12.02
CA GLU A 5 22.25 2.15 -12.47
C GLU A 5 23.00 2.79 -11.29
N LEU A 6 22.27 3.33 -10.32
CA LEU A 6 22.86 3.91 -9.11
C LEU A 6 23.55 2.83 -8.25
N ALA A 7 22.89 1.69 -8.04
CA ALA A 7 23.47 0.56 -7.33
C ALA A 7 24.74 0.04 -8.02
N GLY A 8 24.73 -0.08 -9.36
CA GLY A 8 25.90 -0.48 -10.16
C GLY A 8 27.08 0.50 -10.08
N ARG A 9 26.82 1.76 -9.70
CA ARG A 9 27.85 2.77 -9.42
C ARG A 9 28.35 2.76 -7.96
N GLY A 10 27.92 1.79 -7.15
CA GLY A 10 28.27 1.68 -5.74
C GLY A 10 27.47 2.58 -4.80
N VAL A 11 26.37 3.18 -5.26
CA VAL A 11 25.50 4.00 -4.42
C VAL A 11 24.50 3.12 -3.68
N ARG A 12 24.37 3.30 -2.37
CA ARG A 12 23.30 2.65 -1.59
C ARG A 12 21.96 3.35 -1.89
N VAL A 13 21.04 2.63 -2.53
CA VAL A 13 19.69 3.11 -2.83
C VAL A 13 18.71 2.58 -1.77
N ILE A 14 17.88 3.46 -1.22
CA ILE A 14 16.79 3.09 -0.29
C ILE A 14 15.49 3.58 -0.91
N VAL A 15 14.53 2.67 -1.11
CA VAL A 15 13.20 2.96 -1.65
C VAL A 15 12.16 2.69 -0.58
N ALA A 16 11.19 3.60 -0.44
CA ALA A 16 9.99 3.39 0.36
C ALA A 16 8.75 3.75 -0.46
N GLY A 17 7.70 2.94 -0.36
CA GLY A 17 6.45 3.18 -1.06
C GLY A 17 5.42 2.09 -0.78
N LEU A 18 4.20 2.31 -1.28
CA LEU A 18 3.14 1.32 -1.21
C LEU A 18 3.39 0.23 -2.26
N ASP A 19 3.22 -1.04 -1.87
CA ASP A 19 3.30 -2.17 -2.80
C ASP A 19 1.95 -2.49 -3.45
N GLN A 20 0.85 -2.01 -2.84
CA GLN A 20 -0.51 -2.19 -3.34
C GLN A 20 -1.30 -0.87 -3.30
N ASP A 21 -2.19 -0.68 -4.27
CA ASP A 21 -3.17 0.41 -4.25
C ASP A 21 -4.37 0.07 -3.35
N TYR A 22 -5.35 0.98 -3.30
CA TYR A 22 -6.53 0.83 -2.44
C TYR A 22 -7.44 -0.34 -2.83
N THR A 23 -7.29 -0.89 -4.04
CA THR A 23 -8.01 -2.08 -4.53
C THR A 23 -7.22 -3.37 -4.25
N GLY A 24 -6.06 -3.27 -3.63
CA GLY A 24 -5.17 -4.40 -3.34
C GLY A 24 -4.39 -4.87 -4.57
N ARG A 25 -4.39 -4.09 -5.66
CA ARG A 25 -3.62 -4.39 -6.87
C ARG A 25 -2.19 -3.85 -6.74
N PRO A 26 -1.22 -4.45 -7.42
CA PRO A 26 0.16 -3.96 -7.38
C PRO A 26 0.25 -2.48 -7.75
N PHE A 27 0.95 -1.69 -6.92
CA PHE A 27 1.15 -0.26 -7.20
C PHE A 27 2.48 -0.06 -7.90
N GLU A 28 2.41 0.12 -9.22
CA GLU A 28 3.56 0.41 -10.06
C GLU A 28 4.33 1.67 -9.62
N PRO A 29 5.68 1.64 -9.62
CA PRO A 29 6.58 0.58 -10.09
C PRO A 29 7.09 -0.35 -8.97
N MET A 30 6.41 -0.40 -7.81
CA MET A 30 6.92 -1.12 -6.64
C MET A 30 7.15 -2.63 -6.86
N PRO A 31 6.29 -3.37 -7.59
CA PRO A 31 6.51 -4.79 -7.83
C PRO A 31 7.84 -5.10 -8.53
N GLN A 32 8.24 -4.26 -9.48
CA GLN A 32 9.47 -4.38 -10.25
C GLN A 32 10.67 -4.03 -9.37
N LEU A 33 10.53 -3.03 -8.50
CA LEU A 33 11.57 -2.66 -7.53
C LEU A 33 11.80 -3.78 -6.51
N LEU A 34 10.73 -4.43 -6.04
CA LEU A 34 10.83 -5.58 -5.14
C LEU A 34 11.56 -6.76 -5.81
N ALA A 35 11.34 -7.00 -7.10
CA ALA A 35 11.96 -8.12 -7.81
C ALA A 35 13.49 -7.98 -7.96
N VAL A 36 14.02 -6.75 -7.95
CA VAL A 36 15.46 -6.48 -8.14
C VAL A 36 16.19 -6.08 -6.86
N ALA A 37 15.50 -5.84 -5.75
CA ALA A 37 16.11 -5.38 -4.51
C ALA A 37 16.90 -6.48 -3.79
N GLU A 38 18.08 -6.15 -3.26
CA GLU A 38 18.87 -7.06 -2.42
C GLU A 38 18.23 -7.30 -1.04
N TYR A 39 17.50 -6.30 -0.51
CA TYR A 39 16.83 -6.38 0.78
C TYR A 39 15.41 -5.84 0.69
N ILE A 40 14.45 -6.61 1.19
CA ILE A 40 13.03 -6.24 1.24
C ILE A 40 12.58 -6.27 2.69
N THR A 41 12.02 -5.15 3.16
CA THR A 41 11.31 -5.09 4.44
C THR A 41 9.87 -4.70 4.16
N LYS A 42 8.94 -5.65 4.36
CA LYS A 42 7.52 -5.37 4.27
C LYS A 42 6.99 -4.95 5.63
N THR A 43 6.56 -3.70 5.73
CA THR A 43 6.00 -3.15 6.97
C THR A 43 4.51 -3.47 7.06
N HIS A 44 4.04 -3.73 8.27
CA HIS A 44 2.63 -3.97 8.56
C HIS A 44 2.11 -2.90 9.53
N ALA A 45 0.92 -2.39 9.23
CA ALA A 45 0.19 -1.54 10.15
C ALA A 45 -0.66 -2.41 11.12
N ILE A 46 -1.49 -1.77 11.93
CA ILE A 46 -2.48 -2.46 12.77
C ILE A 46 -3.86 -2.29 12.14
N CYS A 47 -4.59 -3.40 11.98
CA CYS A 47 -5.93 -3.38 11.40
C CYS A 47 -6.89 -2.65 12.33
N VAL A 48 -7.49 -1.56 11.86
CA VAL A 48 -8.36 -0.73 12.71
C VAL A 48 -9.69 -1.42 13.05
N ARG A 49 -10.07 -2.53 12.36
CA ARG A 49 -11.26 -3.34 12.74
C ARG A 49 -11.00 -4.37 13.82
N CYS A 50 -9.82 -4.99 13.82
CA CYS A 50 -9.61 -6.23 14.58
C CYS A 50 -8.26 -6.33 15.28
N GLY A 51 -7.39 -5.31 15.20
CA GLY A 51 -6.10 -5.25 15.87
C GLY A 51 -5.00 -6.17 15.30
N GLN A 52 -5.30 -7.01 14.31
CA GLN A 52 -4.31 -7.90 13.67
C GLN A 52 -3.40 -7.13 12.70
N PRO A 53 -2.22 -7.67 12.34
CA PRO A 53 -1.36 -7.05 11.31
C PRO A 53 -2.12 -6.74 10.02
N ALA A 54 -1.98 -5.50 9.56
CA ALA A 54 -2.62 -4.96 8.37
C ALA A 54 -1.65 -4.87 7.20
N ASN A 55 -2.17 -5.22 6.03
CA ASN A 55 -1.42 -5.28 4.77
C ASN A 55 -2.08 -4.43 3.67
N TYR A 56 -3.31 -3.95 3.88
CA TYR A 56 -4.08 -3.25 2.87
C TYR A 56 -4.46 -1.86 3.35
N SER A 57 -4.51 -0.92 2.41
CA SER A 57 -5.02 0.44 2.62
C SER A 57 -6.44 0.51 2.04
N GLN A 58 -7.46 0.37 2.87
CA GLN A 58 -8.85 0.48 2.46
C GLN A 58 -9.22 1.94 2.29
N ARG A 59 -9.72 2.34 1.11
CA ARG A 59 -10.33 3.66 0.94
C ARG A 59 -11.70 3.71 1.62
N ILE A 60 -11.95 4.79 2.37
CA ILE A 60 -13.22 5.04 3.08
C ILE A 60 -13.95 6.30 2.61
N VAL A 61 -13.50 6.91 1.52
CA VAL A 61 -14.15 8.08 0.88
C VAL A 61 -14.54 7.75 -0.55
N GLU A 62 -15.65 8.32 -1.01
CA GLU A 62 -16.17 8.15 -2.37
C GLU A 62 -15.55 9.24 -3.25
N VAL A 63 -14.41 8.93 -3.84
CA VAL A 63 -13.68 9.85 -4.72
C VAL A 63 -13.21 9.09 -5.94
N GLU A 64 -13.47 9.66 -7.12
CA GLU A 64 -13.00 9.12 -8.39
C GLU A 64 -11.46 9.25 -8.52
N GLY A 65 -10.84 8.26 -9.15
CA GLY A 65 -9.40 8.26 -9.42
C GLY A 65 -8.57 7.37 -8.49
N GLN A 66 -7.42 6.93 -8.98
CA GLN A 66 -6.53 6.00 -8.25
C GLN A 66 -5.76 6.69 -7.12
N VAL A 67 -5.41 7.96 -7.30
CA VAL A 67 -4.64 8.75 -6.35
C VAL A 67 -5.54 9.75 -5.65
N VAL A 68 -5.72 9.57 -4.35
CA VAL A 68 -6.30 10.57 -3.46
C VAL A 68 -5.29 10.82 -2.36
N VAL A 69 -4.84 12.07 -2.23
CA VAL A 69 -3.96 12.47 -1.12
C VAL A 69 -4.82 12.65 0.11
N GLY A 70 -4.56 11.84 1.13
CA GLY A 70 -5.28 11.84 2.40
C GLY A 70 -4.61 10.89 3.38
N ALA A 71 -4.97 10.97 4.66
CA ALA A 71 -4.42 10.15 5.73
C ALA A 71 -5.55 9.27 6.32
N GLY A 72 -5.73 9.28 7.64
CA GLY A 72 -6.75 8.49 8.32
C GLY A 72 -8.19 8.90 8.01
N ASP A 73 -8.40 10.06 7.39
CA ASP A 73 -9.68 10.58 6.93
C ASP A 73 -10.13 9.96 5.59
N ALA A 74 -9.19 9.43 4.81
CA ALA A 74 -9.46 8.83 3.50
C ALA A 74 -9.14 7.33 3.44
N TYR A 75 -8.26 6.84 4.31
CA TYR A 75 -7.76 5.46 4.29
C TYR A 75 -7.66 4.82 5.67
N GLU A 76 -7.98 3.53 5.72
CA GLU A 76 -7.84 2.70 6.91
C GLU A 76 -6.93 1.49 6.64
N ALA A 77 -6.04 1.20 7.59
CA ALA A 77 -5.26 -0.02 7.57
C ALA A 77 -6.16 -1.25 7.83
N ARG A 78 -6.12 -2.22 6.92
CA ARG A 78 -6.90 -3.46 7.00
C ARG A 78 -6.03 -4.71 6.90
N CYS A 79 -6.38 -5.72 7.70
CA CYS A 79 -5.89 -7.08 7.49
C CYS A 79 -6.66 -7.74 6.34
N ARG A 80 -6.15 -8.88 5.86
CA ARG A 80 -6.76 -9.63 4.75
C ARG A 80 -8.24 -9.95 4.95
N ARG A 81 -8.64 -10.28 6.18
CA ARG A 81 -10.03 -10.62 6.52
C ARG A 81 -10.97 -9.41 6.47
N CYS A 82 -10.47 -8.23 6.80
CA CYS A 82 -11.29 -7.02 6.93
C CYS A 82 -11.20 -6.09 5.71
N PHE A 83 -10.40 -6.47 4.70
CA PHE A 83 -10.25 -5.72 3.46
C PHE A 83 -11.36 -6.09 2.47
N VAL A 84 -11.90 -5.08 1.77
CA VAL A 84 -12.96 -5.23 0.76
C VAL A 84 -12.40 -4.73 -0.59
N PRO A 85 -11.93 -5.64 -1.47
CA PRO A 85 -11.10 -5.31 -2.64
C PRO A 85 -11.76 -4.46 -3.74
N HIS A 86 -13.09 -4.34 -3.72
CA HIS A 86 -13.89 -3.72 -4.79
C HIS A 86 -15.00 -2.83 -4.24
N ALA A 87 -14.78 -2.22 -3.06
CA ALA A 87 -15.73 -1.26 -2.56
C ALA A 87 -15.60 0.03 -3.41
N ASP A 88 -16.41 0.13 -4.47
CA ASP A 88 -16.60 1.37 -5.25
C ASP A 88 -17.23 2.47 -4.38
N ALA A 89 -17.75 2.10 -3.20
CA ALA A 89 -18.26 2.98 -2.17
C ALA A 89 -17.40 2.89 -0.88
N PRO A 90 -17.38 3.94 -0.05
CA PRO A 90 -16.83 3.92 1.30
C PRO A 90 -17.20 2.66 2.08
N THR A 91 -16.22 2.00 2.71
CA THR A 91 -16.53 0.99 3.72
C THR A 91 -17.11 1.70 4.95
N ARG A 92 -18.44 1.72 5.08
CA ARG A 92 -19.12 2.25 6.26
C ARG A 92 -19.00 1.25 7.41
N HIS A 93 -18.71 1.74 8.62
CA HIS A 93 -18.80 0.92 9.83
C HIS A 93 -20.21 1.06 10.37
N GLU A 94 -20.91 -0.07 10.53
CA GLU A 94 -22.00 -0.13 11.50
C GLU A 94 -21.33 -0.29 12.87
N ASP A 95 -21.66 0.62 13.79
CA ASP A 95 -21.20 0.62 15.19
C ASP A 95 -21.70 -0.61 15.96
#